data_AF-A0A934EUN6-F1
#
_entry.id   AF-A0A934EUN6-F1
#
_cell.length_a   1.000
_cell.length_b   1.000
_cell.length_c   1.000
_cell.angle_alpha   90.00
_cell.angle_beta   90.00
_cell.angle_gamma   90.00
#
_symmetry.space_group_name_H-M   'P 1'
#
loop_
_entity.id
_entity.type
_entity.pdbx_description
1 polymer ?
#
loop_
_entity_poly.entity_id
_entity_poly.type
_entity_poly.pdbx_seq_one_letter_code
_entity_poly.pdbx_strand_id
1 'polypeptide(L)'
;MYTAYKINPWPSRLLFALCLVLSFLIPYYAAVLAENALIKHWEGYGFTPEQTLSWWDKGFVSMDTAKRWRAEGFTAPEAESWMIMDIPSGEAREWKDGGVVLSEAMEWRRYAFTPSKAKDWMRFDFSMGDAIAWRKHGFEAEEAAAWKRKGMSPMGAVEQKRRGVTP
;
A
#
# COMPACT_ATOMS: atom_id res chain seq x y z
N MET A 1 -31.03 42.61 -61.36
CA MET A 1 -31.47 43.21 -60.08
C MET A 1 -31.33 42.12 -59.02
N TYR A 2 -30.26 42.13 -58.23
CA TYR A 2 -30.03 41.10 -57.22
C TYR A 2 -30.94 41.37 -56.00
N THR A 3 -31.88 40.49 -55.73
CA THR A 3 -32.67 40.52 -54.48
C THR A 3 -31.77 40.07 -53.33
N ALA A 4 -31.35 41.01 -52.49
CA ALA A 4 -30.63 40.70 -51.26
C ALA A 4 -31.56 39.95 -50.30
N TYR A 5 -31.38 38.64 -50.19
CA TYR A 5 -32.08 37.79 -49.22
C TYR A 5 -31.63 38.19 -47.80
N LYS A 6 -32.53 38.72 -46.97
CA LYS A 6 -32.24 39.02 -45.56
C LYS A 6 -32.12 37.71 -44.78
N ILE A 7 -30.90 37.28 -44.49
CA ILE A 7 -30.64 36.10 -43.66
C ILE A 7 -31.07 36.40 -42.22
N ASN A 8 -31.98 35.60 -41.67
CA ASN A 8 -32.34 35.65 -40.25
C ASN A 8 -31.23 34.98 -39.42
N PRO A 9 -30.54 35.69 -38.51
CA PRO A 9 -29.42 35.12 -37.75
C PRO A 9 -29.86 34.23 -36.58
N TRP A 10 -31.14 34.26 -36.18
CA TRP A 10 -31.63 33.56 -34.98
C TRP A 10 -31.45 32.03 -35.03
N PRO A 11 -31.76 31.31 -36.13
CA PRO A 11 -31.52 29.87 -36.21
C PRO A 11 -30.04 29.51 -36.04
N SER A 12 -29.14 30.29 -36.66
CA SER A 12 -27.70 30.09 -36.51
C SER A 12 -27.25 30.32 -35.08
N ARG A 13 -27.73 31.40 -34.42
CA ARG A 13 -27.43 31.69 -33.01
C ARG A 13 -27.92 30.58 -32.08
N LEU A 14 -29.12 30.05 -32.32
CA LEU A 14 -29.67 28.92 -31.56
C LEU A 14 -28.84 27.65 -31.78
N LEU A 15 -28.43 27.36 -33.02
CA LEU A 15 -27.57 26.23 -33.33
C LEU A 15 -26.19 26.35 -32.63
N PHE A 16 -25.56 27.53 -32.67
CA PHE A 16 -24.30 27.78 -31.97
C PHE A 16 -24.45 27.60 -30.45
N ALA A 17 -25.52 28.14 -29.86
CA ALA A 17 -25.79 27.98 -28.43
C ALA A 17 -26.02 26.51 -28.06
N LEU A 18 -26.77 25.76 -28.87
CA LEU A 18 -26.99 24.33 -28.68
C LEU A 18 -25.68 23.54 -28.77
N CYS A 19 -24.88 23.79 -29.81
CA CYS A 19 -23.57 23.13 -29.97
C CYS A 19 -22.65 23.43 -28.78
N LEU A 20 -22.63 24.68 -28.29
CA LEU A 20 -21.86 25.05 -27.12
C LEU A 20 -22.34 24.28 -25.87
N VAL A 21 -23.65 24.23 -25.61
CA VAL A 21 -24.20 23.47 -24.48
C VAL A 21 -23.85 21.99 -24.59
N LEU A 22 -24.04 21.38 -25.76
CA LEU A 22 -23.71 19.97 -25.99
C LEU A 22 -22.23 19.69 -25.82
N SER A 23 -21.34 20.63 -26.14
CA SER A 23 -19.89 20.46 -25.97
C SER A 23 -19.46 20.29 -24.50
N PHE A 24 -20.25 20.79 -23.54
CA PHE A 24 -20.04 20.55 -22.11
C PHE A 24 -20.83 19.35 -21.60
N LEU A 25 -22.07 19.17 -22.06
CA LEU A 25 -22.93 18.08 -21.60
C LEU A 25 -22.42 16.71 -22.03
N ILE A 26 -21.99 16.55 -23.29
CA ILE A 26 -21.58 15.24 -23.80
C ILE A 26 -20.38 14.69 -23.03
N PRO A 27 -19.26 15.42 -22.83
CA PRO A 27 -18.15 14.91 -22.02
C PRO A 27 -18.53 14.65 -20.56
N TYR A 28 -19.36 15.51 -19.96
CA TYR A 28 -19.82 15.32 -18.59
C TYR A 28 -20.61 14.01 -18.43
N TYR A 29 -21.63 13.79 -19.25
CA TYR A 29 -22.43 12.56 -19.18
C TYR A 29 -21.62 11.33 -19.60
N ALA A 30 -20.70 11.46 -20.56
CA ALA A 30 -19.79 10.37 -20.91
C ALA A 30 -18.92 9.94 -19.71
N ALA A 31 -18.38 10.90 -18.96
CA ALA A 31 -17.61 10.63 -17.74
C ALA A 31 -18.47 9.95 -16.67
N VAL A 32 -19.68 10.46 -16.41
CA VAL A 32 -20.62 9.88 -15.43
C VAL A 32 -21.01 8.45 -15.80
N LEU A 33 -21.28 8.17 -17.07
CA LEU A 33 -21.60 6.81 -17.54
C LEU A 33 -20.40 5.86 -17.39
N ALA A 34 -19.20 6.33 -17.71
CA ALA A 34 -17.97 5.55 -17.56
C ALA A 34 -17.69 5.22 -16.10
N GLU A 35 -17.80 6.21 -15.20
CA GLU A 35 -17.63 6.02 -13.75
C GLU A 35 -18.63 5.00 -13.20
N ASN A 36 -19.92 5.16 -13.51
CA ASN A 36 -20.96 4.21 -13.09
C ASN A 36 -20.71 2.79 -13.62
N ALA A 37 -20.23 2.66 -14.85
CA ALA A 37 -19.90 1.35 -15.43
C ALA A 37 -18.72 0.70 -14.69
N LEU A 38 -17.70 1.47 -14.33
CA LEU A 38 -16.55 1.00 -13.56
C LEU A 38 -16.93 0.61 -12.13
N ILE A 39 -17.74 1.43 -11.44
CA ILE A 39 -18.27 1.10 -10.12
C ILE A 39 -19.04 -0.22 -10.18
N LYS A 40 -19.97 -0.35 -11.13
CA LYS A 40 -20.76 -1.57 -11.32
C LYS A 40 -19.90 -2.79 -11.64
N HIS A 41 -18.80 -2.60 -12.37
CA HIS A 41 -17.83 -3.65 -12.62
C HIS A 41 -17.18 -4.12 -11.31
N TRP A 42 -16.74 -3.20 -10.45
CA TRP A 42 -16.19 -3.51 -9.13
C TRP A 42 -17.21 -4.14 -8.16
N GLU A 43 -18.47 -3.72 -8.23
CA GLU A 43 -19.58 -4.34 -7.51
C GLU A 43 -19.75 -5.82 -7.86
N GLY A 44 -19.54 -6.18 -9.13
CA GLY A 44 -19.51 -7.57 -9.59
C GLY A 44 -18.45 -8.44 -8.89
N TYR A 45 -17.43 -7.84 -8.28
CA TYR A 45 -16.40 -8.51 -7.49
C TYR A 45 -16.56 -8.30 -5.97
N GLY A 46 -17.73 -7.81 -5.54
CA GLY A 46 -18.10 -7.68 -4.13
C GLY A 46 -17.54 -6.45 -3.43
N PHE A 47 -17.10 -5.42 -4.15
CA PHE A 47 -16.85 -4.10 -3.58
C PHE A 47 -18.16 -3.31 -3.53
N THR A 48 -18.43 -2.57 -2.46
CA THR A 48 -19.52 -1.59 -2.50
C THR A 48 -19.09 -0.36 -3.32
N PRO A 49 -20.03 0.48 -3.80
CA PRO A 49 -19.68 1.76 -4.40
C PRO A 49 -18.77 2.61 -3.52
N GLU A 50 -19.06 2.69 -2.22
CA GLU A 50 -18.27 3.47 -1.26
C GLU A 50 -16.86 2.92 -1.10
N GLN A 51 -16.73 1.59 -1.04
CA GLN A 51 -15.41 0.95 -1.02
C GLN A 51 -14.65 1.24 -2.30
N THR A 52 -15.29 1.10 -3.47
CA THR A 52 -14.67 1.36 -4.78
C THR A 52 -14.12 2.79 -4.84
N LEU A 53 -14.94 3.78 -4.49
CA LEU A 53 -14.53 5.17 -4.41
C LEU A 53 -13.39 5.39 -3.41
N SER A 54 -13.44 4.72 -2.24
CA SER A 54 -12.37 4.79 -1.26
C SER A 54 -11.04 4.22 -1.78
N TRP A 55 -11.05 3.11 -2.51
CA TRP A 55 -9.83 2.57 -3.12
C TRP A 55 -9.29 3.50 -4.21
N TRP A 56 -10.16 4.09 -5.03
CA TRP A 56 -9.74 5.02 -6.09
C TRP A 56 -9.19 6.33 -5.56
N ASP A 57 -9.82 6.91 -4.53
CA ASP A 57 -9.34 8.11 -3.82
C ASP A 57 -7.92 7.89 -3.28
N LYS A 58 -7.63 6.66 -2.87
CA LYS A 58 -6.33 6.21 -2.34
C LYS A 58 -5.33 5.80 -3.43
N GLY A 59 -5.63 6.06 -4.70
CA GLY A 59 -4.77 5.79 -5.85
C GLY A 59 -4.79 4.34 -6.34
N PHE A 60 -5.63 3.47 -5.76
CA PHE A 60 -5.78 2.07 -6.19
C PHE A 60 -6.80 1.95 -7.33
N VAL A 61 -6.44 2.45 -8.50
CA VAL A 61 -7.28 2.35 -9.72
C VAL A 61 -7.33 0.93 -10.31
N SER A 62 -6.33 0.10 -10.00
CA SER A 62 -6.27 -1.30 -10.42
C SER A 62 -7.08 -2.18 -9.48
N MET A 63 -8.11 -2.82 -10.03
CA MET A 63 -8.95 -3.77 -9.29
C MET A 63 -8.14 -4.94 -8.72
N ASP A 64 -7.18 -5.49 -9.47
CA ASP A 64 -6.35 -6.59 -8.99
C ASP A 64 -5.53 -6.20 -7.77
N THR A 65 -5.00 -4.98 -7.77
CA THR A 65 -4.24 -4.44 -6.63
C THR A 65 -5.17 -4.28 -5.42
N ALA A 66 -6.34 -3.65 -5.59
CA ALA A 66 -7.31 -3.47 -4.50
C ALA A 66 -7.78 -4.83 -3.94
N LYS A 67 -8.01 -5.83 -4.81
CA LYS A 67 -8.37 -7.19 -4.40
C LYS A 67 -7.29 -7.86 -3.57
N ARG A 68 -6.02 -7.73 -3.93
CA ARG A 68 -4.90 -8.30 -3.15
C ARG A 68 -4.86 -7.70 -1.76
N TRP A 69 -4.83 -6.37 -1.65
CA TRP A 69 -4.81 -5.70 -0.35
C TRP A 69 -6.04 -6.04 0.52
N ARG A 70 -7.24 -6.08 -0.10
CA ARG A 70 -8.46 -6.48 0.60
C ARG A 70 -8.42 -7.94 1.07
N ALA A 71 -7.91 -8.86 0.24
CA ALA A 71 -7.77 -10.27 0.59
C ALA A 71 -6.83 -10.47 1.80
N GLU A 72 -5.80 -9.64 1.91
CA GLU A 72 -4.91 -9.58 3.08
C GLU A 72 -5.53 -8.89 4.31
N GLY A 73 -6.79 -8.44 4.22
CA GLY A 73 -7.52 -7.83 5.32
C GLY A 73 -7.15 -6.36 5.59
N PHE A 74 -6.71 -5.64 4.56
CA PHE A 74 -6.47 -4.19 4.64
C PHE A 74 -7.67 -3.40 4.10
N THR A 75 -7.93 -2.27 4.74
CA THR A 75 -8.80 -1.21 4.19
C THR A 75 -8.00 -0.35 3.21
N ALA A 76 -8.67 0.44 2.36
CA ALA A 76 -7.96 1.32 1.43
C ALA A 76 -7.02 2.33 2.12
N PRO A 77 -7.40 3.01 3.24
CA PRO A 77 -6.48 3.89 3.96
C PRO A 77 -5.29 3.18 4.60
N GLU A 78 -5.50 1.97 5.14
CA GLU A 78 -4.38 1.18 5.65
C GLU A 78 -3.43 0.80 4.51
N ALA A 79 -3.97 0.25 3.42
CA ALA A 79 -3.21 -0.16 2.25
C ALA A 79 -2.40 0.99 1.63
N GLU A 80 -2.98 2.18 1.54
CA GLU A 80 -2.30 3.41 1.07
C GLU A 80 -1.00 3.63 1.85
N SER A 81 -1.08 3.55 3.18
CA SER A 81 0.07 3.83 4.04
C SER A 81 1.23 2.86 3.79
N TRP A 82 0.95 1.57 3.63
CA TRP A 82 1.97 0.56 3.32
C TRP A 82 2.48 0.67 1.87
N MET A 83 1.59 0.97 0.92
CA MET A 83 1.91 1.10 -0.50
C MET A 83 2.81 2.30 -0.79
N ILE A 84 2.58 3.45 -0.12
CA ILE A 84 3.44 4.64 -0.24
C ILE A 84 4.89 4.32 0.17
N MET A 85 5.05 3.38 1.11
CA MET A 85 6.37 2.93 1.58
C MET A 85 6.95 1.79 0.73
N ASP A 86 6.34 1.50 -0.42
CA ASP A 86 6.73 0.41 -1.31
C ASP A 86 6.80 -0.95 -0.60
N ILE A 87 5.87 -1.19 0.34
CA ILE A 87 5.70 -2.47 1.01
C ILE A 87 4.52 -3.18 0.34
N PRO A 88 4.72 -4.36 -0.28
CA PRO A 88 3.62 -5.08 -0.92
C PRO A 88 2.66 -5.68 0.12
N SER A 89 1.41 -5.93 -0.30
CA SER A 89 0.32 -6.43 0.57
C SER A 89 0.68 -7.66 1.41
N GLY A 90 1.43 -8.61 0.84
CA GLY A 90 1.84 -9.82 1.54
C GLY A 90 2.87 -9.56 2.65
N GLU A 91 3.86 -8.70 2.38
CA GLU A 91 4.82 -8.30 3.41
C GLU A 91 4.14 -7.46 4.50
N ALA A 92 3.25 -6.53 4.12
CA ALA A 92 2.45 -5.76 5.07
C ALA A 92 1.59 -6.67 5.96
N ARG A 93 1.01 -7.74 5.39
CA ARG A 93 0.27 -8.75 6.14
C ARG A 93 1.15 -9.43 7.17
N GLU A 94 2.34 -9.87 6.81
CA GLU A 94 3.27 -10.51 7.74
C GLU A 94 3.65 -9.60 8.91
N TRP A 95 3.90 -8.31 8.64
CA TRP A 95 4.15 -7.31 9.68
C TRP A 95 2.93 -7.15 10.60
N LYS A 96 1.73 -7.01 10.02
CA LYS A 96 0.46 -6.88 10.76
C LYS A 96 0.19 -8.10 11.63
N ASP A 97 0.44 -9.31 11.13
CA ASP A 97 0.30 -10.57 11.88
C ASP A 97 1.38 -10.76 12.96
N GLY A 98 2.50 -10.05 12.84
CA GLY A 98 3.50 -9.89 13.90
C GLY A 98 3.12 -8.86 14.97
N GLY A 99 1.99 -8.16 14.80
CA GLY A 99 1.60 -7.03 15.66
C GLY A 99 2.46 -5.77 15.46
N VAL A 100 3.23 -5.73 14.37
CA VAL A 100 4.16 -4.63 14.06
C VAL A 100 3.44 -3.59 13.22
N VAL A 101 3.46 -2.34 13.69
CA VAL A 101 2.89 -1.20 12.97
C VAL A 101 3.84 -0.72 11.87
N LEU A 102 3.31 0.02 10.87
CA LEU A 102 4.08 0.49 9.71
C LEU A 102 5.38 1.21 10.08
N SER A 103 5.37 2.08 11.09
CA SER A 103 6.56 2.83 11.50
C SER A 103 7.68 1.91 12.00
N GLU A 104 7.34 0.90 12.80
CA GLU A 104 8.30 -0.07 13.31
C GLU A 104 8.76 -1.02 12.20
N ALA A 105 7.84 -1.50 11.35
CA ALA A 105 8.18 -2.31 10.18
C ALA A 105 9.21 -1.61 9.28
N MET A 106 9.05 -0.30 9.08
CA MET A 106 9.99 0.54 8.32
C MET A 106 11.38 0.61 8.97
N GLU A 107 11.46 0.65 10.29
CA GLU A 107 12.74 0.63 11.00
C GLU A 107 13.44 -0.71 10.81
N TRP A 108 12.74 -1.83 11.03
CA TRP A 108 13.29 -3.17 10.78
C TRP A 108 13.74 -3.34 9.31
N ARG A 109 12.92 -2.92 8.35
CA ARG A 109 13.21 -2.99 6.92
C ARG A 109 14.42 -2.14 6.53
N ARG A 110 14.62 -0.97 7.15
CA ARG A 110 15.79 -0.12 6.95
C ARG A 110 17.11 -0.83 7.29
N TYR A 111 17.09 -1.75 8.25
CA TYR A 111 18.23 -2.60 8.60
C TYR A 111 18.21 -3.97 7.90
N ALA A 112 17.48 -4.08 6.79
CA ALA A 112 17.37 -5.28 5.96
C ALA A 112 16.91 -6.51 6.77
N PHE A 113 15.99 -6.33 7.71
CA PHE A 113 15.22 -7.42 8.30
C PHE A 113 13.94 -7.62 7.50
N THR A 114 13.62 -8.87 7.21
CA THR A 114 12.31 -9.28 6.70
C THR A 114 11.33 -9.41 7.87
N PRO A 115 10.01 -9.36 7.65
CA PRO A 115 9.02 -9.57 8.70
C PRO A 115 9.28 -10.84 9.52
N SER A 116 9.53 -11.97 8.85
CA SER A 116 9.87 -13.24 9.52
C SER A 116 11.09 -13.10 10.43
N LYS A 117 12.19 -12.50 9.95
CA LYS A 117 13.40 -12.36 10.77
C LYS A 117 13.15 -11.45 11.96
N ALA A 118 12.55 -10.29 11.74
CA ALA A 118 12.21 -9.38 12.84
C ALA A 118 11.34 -10.08 13.90
N LYS A 119 10.33 -10.84 13.46
CA LYS A 119 9.48 -11.64 14.35
C LYS A 119 10.27 -12.68 15.16
N ASP A 120 11.27 -13.33 14.56
CA ASP A 120 12.15 -14.26 15.28
C ASP A 120 12.93 -13.55 16.40
N TRP A 121 13.46 -12.36 16.14
CA TRP A 121 14.14 -11.54 17.16
C TRP A 121 13.17 -11.07 18.26
N MET A 122 12.01 -10.55 17.86
CA MET A 122 10.97 -10.08 18.79
C MET A 122 10.46 -11.21 19.69
N ARG A 123 10.35 -12.44 19.18
CA ARG A 123 9.93 -13.62 19.96
C ARG A 123 10.85 -13.93 21.14
N PHE A 124 12.12 -13.54 21.07
CA PHE A 124 13.09 -13.71 22.15
C PHE A 124 13.31 -12.41 22.95
N ASP A 125 12.35 -11.49 22.91
CA ASP A 125 12.38 -10.20 23.61
C ASP A 125 13.64 -9.38 23.30
N PHE A 126 14.09 -9.44 22.04
CA PHE A 126 15.11 -8.52 21.54
C PHE A 126 14.46 -7.25 21.01
N SER A 127 15.00 -6.12 21.45
CA SER A 127 14.75 -4.85 20.76
C SER A 127 15.41 -4.86 19.38
N MET A 128 14.98 -3.98 18.48
CA MET A 128 15.64 -3.81 17.17
C MET A 128 17.14 -3.49 17.34
N GLY A 129 17.48 -2.63 18.30
CA GLY A 129 18.87 -2.26 18.58
C GLY A 129 19.71 -3.46 18.98
N ASP A 130 19.17 -4.34 19.83
CA ASP A 130 19.85 -5.58 20.20
C ASP A 130 19.98 -6.51 18.99
N ALA A 131 18.91 -6.72 18.24
CA ALA A 131 18.91 -7.58 17.06
C ALA A 131 19.97 -7.16 16.04
N ILE A 132 20.12 -5.84 15.81
CA ILE A 132 21.18 -5.28 14.97
C ILE A 132 22.56 -5.58 15.56
N ALA A 133 22.75 -5.38 16.87
CA ALA A 133 24.04 -5.61 17.52
C ALA A 133 24.47 -7.07 17.43
N TRP A 134 23.57 -8.01 17.73
CA TRP A 134 23.84 -9.45 17.63
C TRP A 134 24.04 -9.91 16.18
N ARG A 135 23.18 -9.47 15.25
CA ARG A 135 23.31 -9.81 13.82
C ARG A 135 24.60 -9.27 13.21
N LYS A 136 25.07 -8.09 13.62
CA LYS A 136 26.37 -7.52 13.18
C LYS A 136 27.54 -8.44 13.53
N HIS A 137 27.41 -9.25 14.58
CA HIS A 137 28.39 -10.26 14.98
C HIS A 137 28.12 -11.67 14.41
N GLY A 138 27.16 -11.79 13.49
CA GLY A 138 26.85 -13.05 12.80
C GLY A 138 26.01 -14.02 13.63
N PHE A 139 25.31 -13.54 14.65
CA PHE A 139 24.35 -14.34 15.41
C PHE A 139 22.96 -14.25 14.81
N GLU A 140 22.27 -15.39 14.79
CA GLU A 140 20.82 -15.45 14.56
C GLU A 140 20.07 -15.34 15.90
N ALA A 141 18.76 -15.07 15.83
CA ALA A 141 17.93 -14.73 17.00
C ALA A 141 17.99 -15.80 18.10
N GLU A 142 17.91 -17.08 17.74
CA GLU A 142 17.93 -18.19 18.69
C GLU A 142 19.30 -18.36 19.38
N GLU A 143 20.40 -18.29 18.62
CA GLU A 143 21.76 -18.37 19.16
C GLU A 143 22.03 -17.17 20.10
N ALA A 144 21.63 -15.97 19.68
CA ALA A 144 21.72 -14.77 20.49
C ALA A 144 20.89 -14.91 21.78
N ALA A 145 19.69 -15.47 21.72
CA ALA A 145 18.83 -15.70 22.89
C ALA A 145 19.49 -16.66 23.89
N ALA A 146 20.14 -17.72 23.39
CA ALA A 146 20.84 -18.69 24.23
C ALA A 146 22.03 -18.04 24.96
N TRP A 147 22.81 -17.22 24.27
CA TRP A 147 23.90 -16.43 24.90
C TRP A 147 23.39 -15.36 25.87
N LYS A 148 22.34 -14.61 25.50
CA LYS A 148 21.72 -13.58 26.34
C LYS A 148 21.19 -14.18 27.65
N ARG A 149 20.59 -15.37 27.62
CA ARG A 149 20.15 -16.10 28.83
C ARG A 149 21.30 -16.47 29.77
N LYS A 150 22.53 -16.63 29.25
CA LYS A 150 23.75 -16.81 30.06
C LYS A 150 24.36 -15.49 30.53
N GLY A 151 23.68 -14.36 30.33
CA GLY A 151 24.17 -13.03 30.70
C GLY A 151 25.26 -12.48 29.77
N MET A 152 25.44 -13.07 28.58
CA MET A 152 26.47 -12.61 27.65
C MET A 152 26.00 -11.44 26.79
N SER A 153 26.92 -10.51 26.54
CA SER A 153 26.80 -9.50 25.48
C SER A 153 27.18 -10.08 24.12
N PRO A 154 26.82 -9.45 22.99
CA PRO A 154 27.23 -9.89 21.66
C PRO A 154 28.75 -10.12 21.55
N MET A 155 29.56 -9.20 22.07
CA MET A 155 31.02 -9.33 22.05
C MET A 155 31.51 -10.49 22.93
N GLY A 156 30.92 -10.68 24.11
CA GLY A 156 31.24 -11.82 24.97
C GLY A 156 30.92 -13.16 24.32
N ALA A 157 29.80 -13.24 23.60
CA ALA A 157 29.42 -14.42 22.83
C ALA A 157 30.37 -14.71 21.66
N VAL A 158 30.84 -13.67 20.94
CA VAL A 158 31.87 -13.85 19.88
C VAL A 158 33.13 -14.50 20.46
N GLU A 159 33.58 -14.02 21.61
CA GLU A 159 34.79 -14.54 22.25
C GLU A 159 34.64 -16.01 22.67
N GLN A 160 33.49 -16.39 23.22
CA GLN A 160 33.21 -17.79 23.55
C GLN A 160 33.15 -18.68 22.30
N LYS A 161 32.49 -18.19 21.24
CA LYS A 161 32.43 -18.90 19.95
C LYS A 161 33.82 -19.11 19.35
N ARG A 162 34.72 -18.13 19.47
CA ARG A 162 36.13 -18.25 19.06
C ARG A 162 36.90 -19.30 19.87
N ARG A 163 36.53 -19.51 21.14
CA ARG A 163 37.07 -20.56 22.02
C ARG A 163 36.43 -21.93 21.77
N GLY A 164 35.50 -22.05 20.82
CA GLY A 164 34.78 -23.28 20.53
C GLY A 164 33.66 -23.61 21.51
N VAL A 165 33.27 -22.65 22.37
CA VAL A 165 32.19 -22.84 23.34
C VAL A 165 30.86 -22.48 22.69
N THR A 166 29.86 -23.37 22.83
CA THR A 166 28.48 -23.15 22.40
C THR A 166 27.59 -22.77 23.58
N PRO A 167 26.50 -22.02 23.35
CA PRO A 167 25.56 -21.68 24.40
C PRO A 167 24.69 -22.88 24.82
#